data_AF-A0A9D3SYQ3-F1
#
_entry.id   AF-A0A9D3SYQ3-F1
#
_cell.length_a   1.000
_cell.length_b   1.000
_cell.length_c   1.000
_cell.angle_alpha   90.00
_cell.angle_beta   90.00
_cell.angle_gamma   90.00
#
_symmetry.space_group_name_H-M   'P 1'
#
loop_
_entity.id
_entity.type
_entity.pdbx_description
1 polymer ?
#
loop_
_entity_poly.entity_id
_entity_poly.type
_entity_poly.pdbx_seq_one_letter_code
_entity_poly.pdbx_strand_id
1 'polypeptide(L)'
;MRINKMTDVDLNISEGESFGIEVILDEGEEKKAPCCPHGPTLLFGKACRAEGRDRRFYACSACRDRRDCSFFQWADEKVSQARLLAREKENQLRQPPFSHQEYCLRFREFVALPLEQRKFCQECQLLLLPADWPEHAAHKALSDDVTVARLRRPSLLLCPLENKKSNAQYLFADRSCHFLLDLLSSMGFRKVLCVGTPRLHELIKIRNVEGKNESMKSLLLDIDFRYSY
;
A
#
# COMPACT_ATOMS: atom_id res chain seq x y z
N MET A 1 18.82 -39.76 35.23
CA MET A 1 18.15 -38.72 34.41
C MET A 1 18.99 -38.49 33.16
N ARG A 2 18.54 -39.00 32.01
CA ARG A 2 19.18 -38.80 30.70
C ARG A 2 18.50 -37.62 30.03
N ILE A 3 19.25 -36.58 29.70
CA ILE A 3 18.81 -35.50 28.82
C ILE A 3 19.46 -35.77 27.47
N ASN A 4 18.66 -36.25 26.52
CA ASN A 4 19.07 -36.40 25.12
C ASN A 4 19.19 -35.01 24.49
N LYS A 5 20.40 -34.64 24.05
CA LYS A 5 20.59 -33.61 23.02
C LYS A 5 20.08 -34.19 21.70
N MET A 6 19.02 -33.62 21.13
CA MET A 6 18.69 -33.85 19.73
C MET A 6 19.74 -33.16 18.86
N THR A 7 20.28 -33.96 17.95
CA THR A 7 21.33 -33.66 16.98
C THR A 7 20.82 -32.70 15.91
N ASP A 8 21.64 -31.69 15.62
CA ASP A 8 21.64 -30.93 14.37
C ASP A 8 21.67 -31.90 13.18
N VAL A 9 20.76 -31.69 12.23
CA VAL A 9 20.79 -32.38 10.94
C VAL A 9 21.49 -31.43 9.98
N ASP A 10 22.79 -31.66 9.78
CA ASP A 10 23.58 -31.06 8.71
C ASP A 10 23.00 -31.46 7.36
N LEU A 11 22.28 -30.54 6.73
CA LEU A 11 21.96 -30.62 5.30
C LEU A 11 23.12 -29.98 4.53
N ASN A 12 24.02 -30.84 4.05
CA ASN A 12 25.03 -30.49 3.05
C ASN A 12 24.33 -29.91 1.81
N ILE A 13 24.42 -28.58 1.64
CA ILE A 13 23.96 -27.87 0.46
C ILE A 13 25.03 -28.04 -0.62
N SER A 14 24.79 -28.93 -1.58
CA SER A 14 25.55 -28.97 -2.82
C SER A 14 25.31 -27.70 -3.63
N GLU A 15 26.39 -27.02 -4.00
CA GLU A 15 26.39 -25.88 -4.91
C GLU A 15 25.76 -26.28 -6.26
N GLY A 16 24.62 -25.68 -6.65
CA GLY A 16 24.16 -25.76 -8.04
C GLY A 16 22.66 -25.71 -8.38
N GLU A 17 21.72 -25.59 -7.44
CA GLU A 17 20.28 -25.55 -7.79
C GLU A 17 19.57 -24.28 -7.29
N SER A 18 19.37 -23.33 -8.20
CA SER A 18 18.49 -22.18 -7.96
C SER A 18 17.03 -22.66 -8.00
N PHE A 19 16.41 -22.80 -6.83
CA PHE A 19 14.96 -22.97 -6.71
C PHE A 19 14.29 -21.60 -6.96
N GLY A 20 13.85 -21.37 -8.20
CA GLY A 20 13.04 -20.19 -8.53
C GLY A 20 11.62 -20.32 -7.97
N ILE A 21 11.02 -19.21 -7.54
CA ILE A 21 9.56 -19.12 -7.38
C ILE A 21 9.04 -18.40 -8.62
N GLU A 22 8.05 -19.01 -9.28
CA GLU A 22 7.39 -18.47 -10.46
C GLU A 22 5.96 -18.06 -10.12
N VAL A 23 5.49 -16.97 -10.74
CA VAL A 23 4.08 -16.57 -10.71
C VAL A 23 3.38 -17.25 -11.88
N ILE A 24 2.32 -17.99 -11.59
CA ILE A 24 1.54 -18.70 -12.60
C ILE A 24 0.34 -17.83 -12.99
N LEU A 25 0.29 -17.44 -14.26
CA LEU A 25 -0.81 -16.68 -14.85
C LEU A 25 -1.74 -17.67 -15.58
N ASP A 26 -2.90 -17.93 -15.00
CA ASP A 26 -3.93 -18.82 -15.56
C ASP A 26 -5.30 -18.17 -15.32
N GLU A 27 -5.93 -17.70 -16.40
CA GLU A 27 -7.21 -16.96 -16.34
C GLU A 27 -8.33 -17.75 -15.65
N GLY A 28 -8.28 -19.09 -15.67
CA GLY A 28 -9.25 -19.96 -15.00
C GLY A 28 -9.04 -20.06 -13.50
N GLU A 29 -7.79 -20.00 -13.04
CA GLU A 29 -7.42 -20.04 -11.62
C GLU A 29 -7.48 -18.65 -10.97
N GLU A 30 -7.22 -17.58 -11.71
CA GLU A 30 -7.34 -16.20 -11.22
C GLU A 30 -8.75 -15.89 -10.68
N LYS A 31 -9.80 -16.39 -11.35
CA LYS A 31 -11.19 -16.22 -10.89
C LYS A 31 -11.52 -16.96 -9.60
N LYS A 32 -10.71 -17.94 -9.21
CA LYS A 32 -10.86 -18.74 -7.99
C LYS A 32 -9.89 -18.34 -6.90
N ALA A 33 -9.01 -17.38 -7.17
CA ALA A 33 -7.97 -16.97 -6.24
C ALA A 33 -8.62 -16.47 -4.94
N PRO A 34 -8.27 -17.04 -3.78
CA PRO A 34 -8.79 -16.56 -2.51
C PRO A 34 -8.30 -15.13 -2.25
N CYS A 35 -9.14 -14.33 -1.59
CA CYS A 35 -8.75 -12.97 -1.22
C CYS A 35 -8.00 -12.94 0.12
N CYS A 36 -6.96 -12.11 0.15
CA CYS A 36 -6.35 -11.62 1.39
C CYS A 36 -6.88 -10.19 1.67
N PRO A 37 -6.44 -9.51 2.75
CA PRO A 37 -6.87 -8.15 3.04
C PRO A 37 -6.56 -7.12 1.93
N HIS A 38 -5.59 -7.42 1.07
CA HIS A 38 -5.13 -6.56 -0.02
C HIS A 38 -5.76 -6.90 -1.38
N GLY A 39 -6.78 -7.77 -1.40
CA GLY A 39 -7.46 -8.22 -2.61
C GLY A 39 -7.09 -9.66 -3.04
N PRO A 40 -7.34 -10.01 -4.31
CA PRO A 40 -7.02 -11.32 -4.85
C PRO A 40 -5.53 -11.68 -4.67
N THR A 41 -5.28 -12.92 -4.27
CA THR A 41 -3.92 -13.46 -4.13
C THR A 41 -3.37 -13.90 -5.48
N LEU A 42 -2.05 -14.07 -5.56
CA LEU A 42 -1.39 -14.63 -6.73
C LEU A 42 -1.10 -16.11 -6.52
N LEU A 43 -1.17 -16.89 -7.61
CA LEU A 43 -0.77 -18.28 -7.65
C LEU A 43 0.74 -18.37 -7.94
N PHE A 44 1.45 -19.10 -7.11
CA PHE A 44 2.88 -19.33 -7.22
C PHE A 44 3.18 -20.82 -7.40
N GLY A 45 4.23 -21.13 -8.16
CA GLY A 45 4.87 -22.44 -8.24
C GLY A 45 6.32 -22.35 -7.80
N LYS A 46 6.88 -23.44 -7.28
CA LYS A 46 8.34 -23.61 -7.31
C LYS A 46 8.71 -24.01 -8.74
N ALA A 47 9.88 -23.64 -9.22
CA ALA A 47 10.41 -24.14 -10.48
C ALA A 47 11.44 -25.21 -10.15
N CYS A 48 11.07 -26.49 -10.24
CA CYS A 48 12.02 -27.59 -10.18
C CYS A 48 12.39 -28.03 -11.60
N ARG A 49 13.69 -28.02 -11.94
CA ARG A 49 14.18 -28.58 -13.22
C ARG A 49 14.13 -30.11 -13.29
N ALA A 50 13.82 -30.78 -12.19
CA ALA A 50 13.64 -32.23 -12.12
C ALA A 50 12.15 -32.57 -11.99
N GLU A 51 11.70 -33.56 -12.75
CA GLU A 51 10.31 -33.99 -13.05
C GLU A 51 9.44 -34.40 -11.83
N GLY A 52 9.31 -33.53 -10.84
CA GLY A 52 8.60 -33.81 -9.58
C GLY A 52 7.66 -32.68 -9.18
N ARG A 53 6.42 -32.72 -9.71
CA ARG A 53 5.23 -31.94 -9.31
C ARG A 53 5.50 -30.70 -8.44
N ASP A 54 5.74 -29.58 -9.10
CA ASP A 54 5.80 -28.28 -8.45
C ASP A 54 4.48 -27.96 -7.75
N ARG A 55 4.49 -28.02 -6.42
CA ARG A 55 3.29 -27.77 -5.61
C ARG A 55 2.97 -26.28 -5.63
N ARG A 56 1.76 -25.94 -6.05
CA ARG A 56 1.29 -24.56 -6.23
C ARG A 56 0.64 -24.02 -4.96
N PHE A 57 0.79 -22.73 -4.71
CA PHE A 57 0.22 -22.07 -3.54
C PHE A 57 -0.21 -20.63 -3.84
N TYR A 58 -1.19 -20.14 -3.08
CA TYR A 58 -1.66 -18.77 -3.10
C TYR A 58 -0.97 -17.95 -2.01
N ALA A 59 -0.49 -16.75 -2.36
CA ALA A 59 0.09 -15.79 -1.43
C ALA A 59 -0.25 -14.34 -1.82
N CYS A 60 -0.02 -13.39 -0.90
CA CYS A 60 -0.36 -11.99 -1.07
C CYS A 60 0.29 -11.38 -2.33
N SER A 61 -0.48 -10.60 -3.09
CA SER A 61 -0.04 -9.86 -4.28
C SER A 61 0.75 -8.58 -3.93
N ALA A 62 0.47 -7.99 -2.77
CA ALA A 62 1.00 -6.68 -2.37
C ALA A 62 2.08 -6.73 -1.29
N CYS A 63 2.20 -7.82 -0.52
CA CYS A 63 3.15 -7.95 0.59
C CYS A 63 4.07 -9.14 0.38
N ARG A 64 5.39 -8.89 0.40
CA ARG A 64 6.42 -9.91 0.27
C ARG A 64 6.77 -10.58 1.59
N ASP A 65 6.54 -9.90 2.72
CA ASP A 65 6.77 -10.43 4.07
C ASP A 65 5.48 -11.02 4.66
N ARG A 66 5.58 -12.24 5.21
CA ARG A 66 4.45 -12.92 5.87
C ARG A 66 4.04 -12.25 7.19
N ARG A 67 4.89 -11.37 7.74
CA ARG A 67 4.56 -10.56 8.92
C ARG A 67 3.54 -9.47 8.59
N ASP A 68 3.64 -8.89 7.39
CA ASP A 68 2.73 -7.84 6.92
C ASP A 68 1.41 -8.46 6.44
N CYS A 69 1.49 -9.55 5.67
CA CYS A 69 0.34 -10.37 5.29
C CYS A 69 0.66 -11.87 5.41
N SER A 70 0.08 -12.54 6.39
CA SER A 70 0.34 -13.96 6.67
C SER A 70 -0.41 -14.93 5.75
N PHE A 71 -1.11 -14.42 4.74
CA PHE A 71 -1.92 -15.25 3.85
C PHE A 71 -1.08 -16.31 3.14
N PHE A 72 -1.46 -17.57 3.31
CA PHE A 72 -0.91 -18.70 2.59
C PHE A 72 -1.97 -19.81 2.48
N GLN A 73 -2.07 -20.42 1.30
CA GLN A 73 -2.95 -21.57 1.06
C GLN A 73 -2.37 -22.41 -0.07
N TRP A 74 -2.31 -23.73 0.08
CA TRP A 74 -1.94 -24.58 -1.06
C TRP A 74 -3.09 -24.62 -2.08
N ALA A 75 -2.78 -24.66 -3.38
CA ALA A 75 -3.82 -24.63 -4.42
C ALA A 75 -4.75 -25.86 -4.35
N ASP A 76 -4.21 -26.99 -3.89
CA ASP A 76 -4.93 -28.26 -3.68
C ASP A 76 -5.59 -28.40 -2.29
N GLU A 77 -5.45 -27.38 -1.43
CA GLU A 77 -5.96 -27.43 -0.06
C GLU A 77 -7.48 -27.26 -0.01
N LYS A 78 -8.16 -28.26 0.58
CA LYS A 78 -9.58 -28.12 0.95
C LYS A 78 -9.69 -27.29 2.23
N VAL A 79 -10.26 -26.09 2.12
CA VAL A 79 -10.43 -25.16 3.24
C VAL A 79 -11.77 -25.41 3.92
N SER A 80 -11.77 -25.54 5.26
CA SER A 80 -13.01 -25.67 6.03
C SER A 80 -13.80 -24.36 6.08
N GLN A 81 -15.11 -24.45 6.28
CA GLN A 81 -15.98 -23.28 6.44
C GLN A 81 -15.54 -22.36 7.59
N ALA A 82 -15.11 -22.94 8.72
CA ALA A 82 -14.60 -22.17 9.85
C ALA A 82 -13.36 -21.33 9.47
N ARG A 83 -12.44 -21.86 8.65
CA ARG A 83 -11.25 -21.13 8.20
C ARG A 83 -11.59 -20.05 7.17
N LEU A 84 -12.59 -20.27 6.32
CA LEU A 84 -13.10 -19.23 5.40
C LEU A 84 -13.69 -18.05 6.18
N LEU A 85 -14.57 -18.32 7.15
CA LEU A 85 -15.17 -17.27 7.99
C LEU A 85 -14.12 -16.50 8.80
N ALA A 86 -13.13 -17.19 9.38
CA ALA A 86 -12.04 -16.55 10.10
C ALA A 86 -11.21 -15.61 9.20
N ARG A 87 -10.95 -16.04 7.96
CA ARG A 87 -10.27 -15.23 6.95
C ARG A 87 -11.07 -14.01 6.56
N GLU A 88 -12.36 -14.16 6.28
CA GLU A 88 -13.23 -13.04 5.92
C GLU A 88 -13.26 -11.98 7.02
N LYS A 89 -13.34 -12.42 8.29
CA LYS A 89 -13.26 -11.54 9.44
C LYS A 89 -11.91 -10.81 9.53
N GLU A 90 -10.79 -11.51 9.33
CA GLU A 90 -9.46 -10.87 9.30
C GLU A 90 -9.34 -9.85 8.15
N ASN A 91 -9.83 -10.21 6.95
CA ASN A 91 -9.82 -9.33 5.79
C ASN A 91 -10.60 -8.04 6.05
N GLN A 92 -11.75 -8.13 6.75
CA GLN A 92 -12.55 -6.97 7.14
C GLN A 92 -11.83 -6.11 8.20
N LEU A 93 -11.24 -6.72 9.22
CA LEU A 93 -10.54 -6.00 10.29
C LEU A 93 -9.30 -5.22 9.81
N ARG A 94 -8.71 -5.63 8.69
CA ARG A 94 -7.53 -5.00 8.08
C ARG A 94 -7.87 -4.01 6.96
N GLN A 95 -9.15 -3.77 6.68
CA GLN A 95 -9.54 -2.71 5.76
C GLN A 95 -9.22 -1.33 6.36
N PRO A 96 -9.04 -0.29 5.52
CA PRO A 96 -8.94 1.08 5.99
C PRO A 96 -10.12 1.44 6.91
N PRO A 97 -9.88 2.29 7.93
CA PRO A 97 -10.90 2.62 8.93
C PRO A 97 -12.09 3.40 8.37
N PHE A 98 -11.92 4.02 7.19
CA PHE A 98 -12.96 4.76 6.50
C PHE A 98 -13.06 4.28 5.04
N SER A 99 -14.28 4.28 4.51
CA SER A 99 -14.52 4.17 3.08
C SER A 99 -14.00 5.41 2.33
N HIS A 100 -13.80 5.29 1.01
CA HIS A 100 -13.38 6.42 0.18
C HIS A 100 -14.37 7.60 0.25
N GLN A 101 -15.67 7.32 0.27
CA GLN A 101 -16.70 8.36 0.39
C GLN A 101 -16.57 9.10 1.74
N GLU A 102 -16.32 8.38 2.83
CA GLU A 102 -16.09 8.99 4.14
C GLU A 102 -14.80 9.82 4.16
N TYR A 103 -13.70 9.36 3.54
CA TYR A 103 -12.49 10.17 3.40
C TYR A 103 -12.77 11.50 2.67
N CYS A 104 -13.50 11.46 1.54
CA CYS A 104 -13.89 12.67 0.80
C CYS A 104 -14.76 13.62 1.63
N LEU A 105 -15.73 13.08 2.39
CA LEU A 105 -16.61 13.88 3.25
C LEU A 105 -15.82 14.52 4.40
N ARG A 106 -15.02 13.72 5.11
CA ARG A 106 -14.15 14.18 6.21
C ARG A 106 -13.17 15.24 5.73
N PHE A 107 -12.58 15.09 4.54
CA PHE A 107 -11.67 16.09 3.99
C PHE A 107 -12.35 17.42 3.71
N ARG A 108 -13.55 17.39 3.11
CA ARG A 108 -14.33 18.60 2.88
C ARG A 108 -14.68 19.32 4.19
N GLU A 109 -15.10 18.56 5.19
CA GLU A 109 -15.39 19.10 6.52
C GLU A 109 -14.13 19.71 7.15
N PHE A 110 -13.00 18.99 7.08
CA PHE A 110 -11.71 19.44 7.59
C PHE A 110 -11.25 20.75 6.94
N VAL A 111 -11.35 20.87 5.61
CA VAL A 111 -10.99 22.09 4.88
C VAL A 111 -11.90 23.27 5.26
N ALA A 112 -13.16 23.02 5.63
CA ALA A 112 -14.09 24.05 6.07
C ALA A 112 -13.81 24.56 7.49
N LEU A 113 -13.03 23.84 8.30
CA LEU A 113 -12.67 24.26 9.65
C LEU A 113 -11.81 25.55 9.64
N PRO A 114 -11.92 26.40 10.69
CA PRO A 114 -10.94 27.44 10.97
C PRO A 114 -9.52 26.88 11.07
N LEU A 115 -8.52 27.68 10.72
CA LEU A 115 -7.12 27.21 10.64
C LEU A 115 -6.63 26.63 11.98
N GLU A 116 -7.03 27.26 13.08
CA GLU A 116 -6.67 26.92 14.46
C GLU A 116 -7.26 25.58 14.92
N GLN A 117 -8.29 25.10 14.22
CA GLN A 117 -8.95 23.82 14.48
C GLN A 117 -8.47 22.69 13.56
N ARG A 118 -7.68 23.01 12.53
CA ARG A 118 -7.15 22.00 11.61
C ARG A 118 -5.95 21.29 12.22
N LYS A 119 -6.20 20.13 12.81
CA LYS A 119 -5.18 19.31 13.47
C LYS A 119 -4.83 18.08 12.63
N PHE A 120 -3.55 17.75 12.56
CA PHE A 120 -3.08 16.50 11.97
C PHE A 120 -2.35 15.69 13.03
N CYS A 121 -2.74 14.43 13.23
CA CYS A 121 -2.07 13.51 14.13
C CYS A 121 -0.86 12.87 13.43
N GLN A 122 0.35 13.04 13.98
CA GLN A 122 1.57 12.46 13.43
C GLN A 122 1.72 10.97 13.74
N GLU A 123 1.04 10.46 14.77
CA GLU A 123 1.09 9.03 15.11
C GLU A 123 0.11 8.23 14.27
N CYS A 124 -1.14 8.68 14.20
CA CYS A 124 -2.19 8.05 13.39
C CYS A 124 -2.12 8.42 11.90
N GLN A 125 -1.32 9.42 11.53
CA GLN A 125 -1.18 9.92 10.15
C GLN A 125 -2.54 10.36 9.56
N LEU A 126 -3.34 11.06 10.37
CA LEU A 126 -4.76 11.34 10.12
C LEU A 126 -5.09 12.83 10.30
N LEU A 127 -5.90 13.38 9.38
CA LEU A 127 -6.56 14.68 9.55
C LEU A 127 -7.70 14.54 10.57
N LEU A 128 -7.64 15.32 11.66
CA LEU A 128 -8.57 15.22 12.77
C LEU A 128 -9.70 16.23 12.65
N LEU A 129 -10.93 15.73 12.66
CA LEU A 129 -12.13 16.52 12.92
C LEU A 129 -12.29 16.75 14.43
N PRO A 130 -13.08 17.75 14.87
CA PRO A 130 -13.30 18.03 16.29
C PRO A 130 -13.75 16.82 17.12
N ALA A 131 -14.54 15.92 16.52
CA ALA A 131 -14.99 14.69 17.15
C ALA A 131 -13.86 13.70 17.47
N ASP A 132 -12.75 13.73 16.72
CA ASP A 132 -11.64 12.79 16.90
C ASP A 132 -10.68 13.23 18.03
N TRP A 133 -10.76 14.50 18.48
CA TRP A 133 -9.78 15.07 19.42
C TRP A 133 -9.65 14.34 20.75
N PRO A 134 -10.73 13.85 21.41
CA PRO A 134 -10.60 13.13 22.68
C PRO A 134 -9.75 11.87 22.57
N GLU A 135 -9.92 11.10 21.49
CA GLU A 135 -9.17 9.86 21.24
C GLU A 135 -7.70 10.13 20.89
N HIS A 136 -7.39 11.34 20.45
CA HIS A 136 -6.04 11.76 20.04
C HIS A 136 -5.40 12.73 21.04
N ALA A 137 -5.98 12.90 22.24
CA ALA A 137 -5.49 13.85 23.24
C ALA A 137 -4.06 13.55 23.72
N ALA A 138 -3.70 12.26 23.76
CA ALA A 138 -2.36 11.80 24.13
C ALA A 138 -1.40 11.69 22.94
N HIS A 139 -1.88 11.83 21.71
CA HIS A 139 -1.06 11.70 20.51
C HIS A 139 -0.40 13.03 20.14
N LYS A 140 0.74 12.92 19.47
CA LYS A 140 1.46 14.06 18.92
C LYS A 140 0.72 14.63 17.71
N ALA A 141 0.19 15.84 17.88
CA ALA A 141 -0.29 16.66 16.77
C ALA A 141 0.89 17.38 16.08
N LEU A 142 0.72 17.70 14.79
CA LEU A 142 1.61 18.58 14.06
C LEU A 142 1.66 19.96 14.74
N SER A 143 2.86 20.49 14.95
CA SER A 143 3.08 21.76 15.64
C SER A 143 2.65 22.98 14.83
N ASP A 144 2.79 22.92 13.50
CA ASP A 144 2.49 24.04 12.62
C ASP A 144 1.15 23.85 11.91
N ASP A 145 0.59 24.99 11.49
CA ASP A 145 -0.74 25.05 10.88
C ASP A 145 -0.89 24.14 9.66
N VAL A 146 -2.03 23.48 9.57
CA VAL A 146 -2.42 22.67 8.40
C VAL A 146 -3.15 23.57 7.39
N THR A 147 -2.37 24.33 6.64
CA THR A 147 -2.90 25.21 5.58
C THR A 147 -3.37 24.43 4.37
N VAL A 148 -4.23 25.03 3.54
CA VAL A 148 -4.66 24.45 2.25
C VAL A 148 -3.46 24.18 1.33
N ALA A 149 -2.41 25.00 1.40
CA ALA A 149 -1.19 24.78 0.63
C ALA A 149 -0.46 23.48 1.04
N ARG A 150 -0.43 23.16 2.34
CA ARG A 150 0.11 21.88 2.85
C ARG A 150 -0.78 20.71 2.47
N LEU A 151 -2.10 20.86 2.53
CA LEU A 151 -3.05 19.82 2.12
C LEU A 151 -2.92 19.45 0.63
N ARG A 152 -2.41 20.35 -0.22
CA ARG A 152 -2.07 20.06 -1.61
C ARG A 152 -0.76 19.29 -1.79
N ARG A 153 0.02 19.08 -0.72
CA ARG A 153 1.24 18.27 -0.69
C ARG A 153 1.19 17.20 0.43
N PRO A 154 0.27 16.22 0.37
CA PRO A 154 0.19 15.18 1.40
C PRO A 154 1.52 14.43 1.63
N SER A 155 2.36 14.28 0.61
CA SER A 155 3.70 13.69 0.74
C SER A 155 4.68 14.43 1.67
N LEU A 156 4.37 15.67 2.05
CA LEU A 156 5.12 16.45 3.06
C LEU A 156 4.47 16.41 4.45
N LEU A 157 3.23 15.93 4.53
CA LEU A 157 2.47 15.79 5.78
C LEU A 157 2.59 14.35 6.30
N LEU A 158 2.48 13.38 5.41
CA LEU A 158 2.56 11.96 5.69
C LEU A 158 4.00 11.50 5.75
N CYS A 159 4.34 10.74 6.80
CA CYS A 159 5.58 9.99 6.88
C CYS A 159 5.59 8.89 5.79
N PRO A 160 6.67 8.77 4.99
CA PRO A 160 6.77 7.72 3.98
C PRO A 160 6.76 6.31 4.59
N LEU A 161 6.06 5.38 3.95
CA LEU A 161 6.08 3.95 4.32
C LEU A 161 7.25 3.24 3.63
N GLU A 162 8.45 3.37 4.20
CA GLU A 162 9.71 2.94 3.56
C GLU A 162 9.99 1.43 3.60
N ASN A 163 9.12 0.62 4.23
CA ASN A 163 9.32 -0.83 4.29
C ASN A 163 9.33 -1.43 2.88
N LYS A 164 10.52 -1.85 2.43
CA LYS A 164 10.76 -2.43 1.09
C LYS A 164 10.01 -3.72 0.79
N LYS A 165 9.41 -4.36 1.81
CA LYS A 165 8.66 -5.61 1.66
C LYS A 165 7.15 -5.41 1.50
N SER A 166 6.67 -4.18 1.69
CA SER A 166 5.28 -3.79 1.49
C SER A 166 5.19 -2.57 0.56
N ASN A 167 5.10 -1.36 1.11
CA ASN A 167 4.82 -0.14 0.37
C ASN A 167 6.03 0.40 -0.41
N ALA A 168 7.25 0.25 0.14
CA ALA A 168 8.49 0.73 -0.47
C ALA A 168 8.40 2.18 -1.00
N GLN A 169 7.81 3.09 -0.20
CA GLN A 169 7.47 4.43 -0.64
C GLN A 169 8.70 5.35 -0.69
N TYR A 170 9.44 5.28 -1.79
CA TYR A 170 10.60 6.15 -2.07
C TYR A 170 10.15 7.36 -2.89
N LEU A 171 9.99 8.49 -2.21
CA LEU A 171 9.46 9.70 -2.82
C LEU A 171 10.52 10.40 -3.69
N PHE A 172 10.13 10.84 -4.88
CA PHE A 172 11.01 11.63 -5.75
C PHE A 172 11.52 12.88 -5.05
N ALA A 173 12.81 13.21 -5.26
CA ALA A 173 13.33 14.52 -4.91
C ALA A 173 12.61 15.63 -5.70
N ASP A 174 12.47 16.81 -5.10
CA ASP A 174 11.70 17.93 -5.67
C ASP A 174 12.20 18.32 -7.08
N ARG A 175 13.52 18.37 -7.27
CA ARG A 175 14.15 18.64 -8.59
C ARG A 175 13.76 17.61 -9.65
N SER A 176 13.80 16.31 -9.33
CA SER A 176 13.45 15.24 -10.27
C SER A 176 11.97 15.29 -10.64
N CYS A 177 11.14 15.63 -9.67
CA CYS A 177 9.71 15.73 -9.83
C CYS A 177 9.31 16.90 -10.76
N HIS A 178 9.97 18.06 -10.63
CA HIS A 178 9.81 19.18 -11.57
C HIS A 178 10.31 18.83 -12.96
N PHE A 179 11.48 18.19 -13.09
CA PHE A 179 11.99 17.73 -14.38
C PHE A 179 10.98 16.82 -15.10
N LEU A 180 10.38 15.84 -14.39
CA LEU A 180 9.36 14.96 -14.96
C LEU A 180 8.12 15.74 -15.40
N LEU A 181 7.65 16.70 -14.60
CA LEU A 181 6.51 17.54 -14.93
C LEU A 181 6.75 18.38 -16.20
N ASP A 182 7.94 18.99 -16.31
CA ASP A 182 8.32 19.80 -17.46
C ASP A 182 8.46 18.95 -18.72
N LEU A 183 9.06 17.76 -18.60
CA LEU A 183 9.13 16.78 -19.69
C LEU A 183 7.73 16.40 -20.18
N LEU A 184 6.83 16.00 -19.27
CA LEU A 184 5.45 15.65 -19.63
C LEU A 184 4.71 16.82 -20.31
N SER A 185 4.95 18.04 -19.82
CA SER A 185 4.34 19.24 -20.38
C SER A 185 4.85 19.56 -21.78
N SER A 186 6.16 19.51 -21.98
CA SER A 186 6.81 19.80 -23.28
C SER A 186 6.44 18.78 -24.35
N MET A 187 6.17 17.53 -23.96
CA MET A 187 5.63 16.50 -24.85
C MET A 187 4.13 16.66 -25.14
N GLY A 188 3.46 17.64 -24.53
CA GLY A 188 2.04 17.94 -24.78
C GLY A 188 1.05 16.99 -24.10
N PHE A 189 1.47 16.21 -23.10
CA PHE A 189 0.55 15.33 -22.39
C PHE A 189 -0.45 16.13 -21.54
N ARG A 190 -1.75 15.82 -21.68
CA ARG A 190 -2.84 16.48 -20.94
C ARG A 190 -3.46 15.61 -19.85
N LYS A 191 -3.18 14.31 -19.86
CA LYS A 191 -3.71 13.33 -18.90
C LYS A 191 -2.57 12.43 -18.46
N VAL A 192 -2.36 12.32 -17.16
CA VAL A 192 -1.29 11.51 -16.56
C VAL A 192 -1.92 10.56 -15.54
N LEU A 193 -1.73 9.26 -15.77
CA LEU A 193 -2.07 8.23 -14.78
C LEU A 193 -0.86 7.99 -13.89
N CYS A 194 -0.92 8.48 -12.65
CA CYS A 194 0.13 8.36 -11.66
C CYS A 194 -0.06 7.05 -10.88
N VAL A 195 0.65 5.99 -11.26
CA VAL A 195 0.66 4.73 -10.50
C VAL A 195 1.81 4.77 -9.51
N GLY A 196 1.55 4.76 -8.20
CA GLY A 196 2.58 4.78 -7.14
C GLY A 196 3.47 6.04 -7.14
N THR A 197 2.95 7.18 -7.61
CA THR A 197 3.73 8.43 -7.79
C THR A 197 3.05 9.65 -7.17
N PRO A 198 2.79 9.65 -5.84
CA PRO A 198 2.02 10.70 -5.17
C PRO A 198 2.62 12.11 -5.34
N ARG A 199 3.95 12.26 -5.24
CA ARG A 199 4.60 13.57 -5.41
C ARG A 199 4.43 14.20 -6.78
N LEU A 200 4.49 13.39 -7.84
CA LEU A 200 4.26 13.89 -9.19
C LEU A 200 2.80 14.29 -9.37
N HIS A 201 1.87 13.49 -8.84
CA HIS A 201 0.45 13.80 -8.83
C HIS A 201 0.18 15.17 -8.16
N GLU A 202 0.73 15.39 -6.97
CA GLU A 202 0.63 16.65 -6.22
C GLU A 202 1.14 17.85 -7.02
N LEU A 203 2.34 17.76 -7.60
CA LEU A 203 2.92 18.85 -8.38
C LEU A 203 2.11 19.19 -9.62
N ILE A 204 1.56 18.19 -10.32
CA ILE A 204 0.63 18.43 -11.43
C ILE A 204 -0.58 19.25 -10.95
N LYS A 205 -1.18 18.89 -9.80
CA LYS A 205 -2.33 19.62 -9.24
C LYS A 205 -1.96 21.05 -8.84
N ILE A 206 -0.81 21.25 -8.21
CA ILE A 206 -0.33 22.59 -7.78
C ILE A 206 -0.10 23.49 -8.99
N ARG A 207 0.62 22.99 -10.00
CA ARG A 207 0.85 23.72 -11.26
C ARG A 207 -0.45 24.19 -11.89
N ASN A 208 -1.49 23.35 -11.89
CA ASN A 208 -2.79 23.73 -12.46
C ASN A 208 -3.45 24.90 -11.72
N VAL A 209 -3.25 25.01 -10.41
CA VAL A 209 -3.78 26.12 -9.60
C VAL A 209 -3.03 27.43 -9.88
N GLU A 210 -1.74 27.36 -10.21
CA GLU A 210 -0.94 28.56 -10.54
C GLU A 210 -1.32 29.21 -11.88
N GLY A 211 -2.06 28.52 -12.75
CA GLY A 211 -2.62 29.10 -13.99
C GLY A 211 -1.61 29.49 -15.07
N LYS A 212 -0.32 29.18 -14.90
CA LYS A 212 0.76 29.58 -15.83
C LYS A 212 0.77 28.80 -17.14
N ASN A 213 0.13 27.63 -17.18
CA ASN A 213 0.17 26.69 -18.30
C ASN A 213 -1.21 26.05 -18.51
N GLU A 214 -1.38 25.39 -19.65
CA GLU A 214 -2.55 24.53 -19.86
C GLU A 214 -2.68 23.47 -18.75
N SER A 215 -3.91 23.24 -18.31
CA SER A 215 -4.22 22.30 -17.23
C SER A 215 -3.99 20.85 -17.65
N MET A 216 -3.27 20.11 -16.80
CA MET A 216 -2.99 18.69 -16.97
C MET A 216 -3.79 17.88 -15.94
N LYS A 217 -4.63 16.96 -16.41
CA LYS A 217 -5.39 16.06 -15.52
C LYS A 217 -4.47 14.97 -14.98
N SER A 218 -4.57 14.71 -13.68
CA SER A 218 -3.88 13.59 -13.03
C SER A 218 -4.85 12.74 -12.21
N LEU A 219 -4.62 11.44 -12.19
CA LEU A 219 -5.28 10.45 -11.32
C LEU A 219 -4.19 9.64 -10.62
N LEU A 220 -4.28 9.50 -9.28
CA LEU A 220 -3.36 8.68 -8.49
C LEU A 220 -3.97 7.31 -8.25
N LEU A 221 -3.24 6.26 -8.62
CA LEU A 221 -3.50 4.89 -8.21
C LEU A 221 -2.40 4.47 -7.25
N ASP A 222 -2.73 4.32 -5.98
CA ASP A 222 -1.79 3.95 -4.93
C ASP A 222 -2.49 3.00 -3.94
N ILE A 223 -1.73 2.10 -3.36
CA ILE A 223 -2.22 1.18 -2.31
C ILE A 223 -2.26 1.88 -0.94
N ASP A 224 -1.50 2.97 -0.78
CA ASP A 224 -1.50 3.79 0.43
C ASP A 224 -2.80 4.60 0.55
N PHE A 225 -3.78 4.05 1.27
CA PHE A 225 -5.10 4.66 1.49
C PHE A 225 -5.03 6.03 2.18
N ARG A 226 -3.90 6.41 2.78
CA ARG A 226 -3.72 7.72 3.43
C ARG A 226 -3.79 8.88 2.42
N TYR A 227 -3.71 8.61 1.11
CA TYR A 227 -3.92 9.57 0.02
C TYR A 227 -5.37 9.60 -0.51
N SER A 228 -6.33 8.95 0.15
CA SER A 228 -7.73 8.80 -0.32
C SER A 228 -8.57 10.09 -0.23
N TYR A 229 -8.01 11.19 0.28
CA TYR A 229 -8.66 12.50 0.41
C TYR A 229 -8.12 13.57 -0.54
#